data_AF-A0A370IQI5-F1
#
_entry.id   AF-A0A370IQI5-F1
#
_cell.length_a   1.000
_cell.length_b   1.000
_cell.length_c   1.000
_cell.angle_alpha   90.00
_cell.angle_beta   90.00
_cell.angle_gamma   90.00
#
_symmetry.space_group_name_H-M   'P 1'
#
loop_
_entity.id
_entity.type
_entity.pdbx_description
1 polymer ?
#
loop_
_entity_poly.entity_id
_entity_poly.type
_entity_poly.pdbx_seq_one_letter_code
_entity_poly.pdbx_strand_id
1 'polypeptide(L)'
;MTEDTETITVADISEGVGGKGDADPGTEVDLPVVDILTGRGFVTGKSGSGKSNTASVIIEKLLSNNFPVLIVDTDGEYYGLKEQFELLHAGADDECDIQVSSEHAEKIASLALEQNVPIILDVSGYLDEDDAQKLVTEVAKNLFAKEKKLKKPFLMLVEECHEYIPEGGGMDEAGKMLIKIGKRGRKHGLGIVGISQRPADVKKDFITQCDWLVWHRLTWQNDTKVVGRILGSEYADAIEEMGNGEGFLVTDWSESIRRVQFRKKQTFDAGATPGLDDFERPDLKSVDGNLVSELQSISDEKARRESRIAELRQELDKKEAKIRELERELEEARDLSHMADQFAQAMFQKAEAPYRGGEGRNLNRSTEKQAALAEYDAADDAPTDAATADGASADAGEAAPADAADDEAEDAVVTSA
;
A
#
# COMPACT_ATOMS: atom_id res chain seq x y z
N MET A 1 -13.16 -30.11 24.50
CA MET A 1 -13.15 -31.21 23.52
C MET A 1 -11.77 -31.20 22.88
N THR A 2 -11.23 -32.34 22.50
CA THR A 2 -9.98 -32.38 21.72
C THR A 2 -10.32 -31.96 20.30
N GLU A 3 -10.00 -30.72 19.95
CA GLU A 3 -9.83 -30.32 18.56
C GLU A 3 -8.49 -30.89 18.10
N ASP A 4 -8.43 -31.51 16.93
CA ASP A 4 -7.18 -31.98 16.33
C ASP A 4 -6.39 -30.75 15.86
N THR A 5 -5.64 -30.14 16.77
CA THR A 5 -4.74 -29.02 16.48
C THR A 5 -3.62 -29.52 15.57
N GLU A 6 -3.77 -29.29 14.26
CA GLU A 6 -2.74 -29.63 13.29
C GLU A 6 -1.43 -28.92 13.63
N THR A 7 -0.32 -29.66 13.66
CA THR A 7 1.03 -29.16 13.99
C THR A 7 2.00 -29.33 12.83
N ILE A 8 3.03 -28.48 12.82
CA ILE A 8 4.18 -28.60 11.93
C ILE A 8 5.48 -28.70 12.74
N THR A 9 6.24 -29.76 12.49
CA THR A 9 7.53 -30.01 13.15
C THR A 9 8.66 -29.29 12.42
N VAL A 10 9.22 -28.26 13.05
CA VAL A 10 10.15 -27.30 12.40
C VAL A 10 11.58 -27.32 12.96
N ALA A 11 11.76 -27.83 14.17
CA ALA A 11 13.01 -27.74 14.91
C ALA A 11 13.14 -28.90 15.90
N ASP A 12 14.29 -28.99 16.55
CA ASP A 12 14.62 -29.97 17.57
C ASP A 12 15.28 -29.23 18.76
N ILE A 13 15.02 -29.60 20.02
CA ILE A 13 15.57 -28.88 21.19
C ILE A 13 17.10 -29.00 21.24
N SER A 14 17.80 -27.88 21.49
CA SER A 14 19.27 -27.82 21.57
C SER A 14 19.74 -27.54 23.00
N GLU A 15 20.97 -27.95 23.36
CA GLU A 15 21.54 -27.78 24.69
C GLU A 15 21.89 -26.32 25.04
N GLY A 16 21.60 -25.91 26.28
CA GLY A 16 22.10 -24.66 26.87
C GLY A 16 21.07 -23.94 27.74
N VAL A 17 21.23 -22.62 27.88
CA VAL A 17 20.16 -21.70 28.36
C VAL A 17 18.92 -21.92 27.48
N GLY A 18 17.72 -22.01 28.08
CA GLY A 18 16.48 -22.37 27.38
C GLY A 18 16.41 -23.81 26.83
N GLY A 19 17.49 -24.59 26.92
CA GLY A 19 17.60 -25.94 26.35
C GLY A 19 17.36 -27.10 27.33
N LYS A 20 17.01 -26.78 28.58
CA LYS A 20 16.82 -27.74 29.69
C LYS A 20 15.55 -27.41 30.50
N GLY A 21 14.53 -26.95 29.79
CA GLY A 21 13.19 -26.64 30.33
C GLY A 21 12.28 -27.87 30.31
N ASP A 22 11.14 -27.75 29.63
CA ASP A 22 10.04 -28.72 29.73
C ASP A 22 10.27 -30.05 28.99
N ALA A 23 11.36 -30.19 28.23
CA ALA A 23 11.72 -31.40 27.48
C ALA A 23 13.24 -31.50 27.21
N ASP A 24 13.70 -32.71 26.93
CA ASP A 24 15.12 -33.02 26.72
C ASP A 24 15.67 -32.56 25.34
N PRO A 25 16.98 -32.25 25.24
CA PRO A 25 17.65 -32.01 23.96
C PRO A 25 17.45 -33.16 22.96
N GLY A 26 17.20 -32.80 21.70
CA GLY A 26 16.83 -33.74 20.64
C GLY A 26 15.34 -34.10 20.58
N THR A 27 14.50 -33.57 21.48
CA THR A 27 13.04 -33.67 21.34
C THR A 27 12.55 -32.81 20.18
N GLU A 28 11.65 -33.34 19.35
CA GLU A 28 11.03 -32.61 18.23
C GLU A 28 10.19 -31.41 18.72
N VAL A 29 10.18 -30.33 17.94
CA VAL A 29 9.45 -29.08 18.25
C VAL A 29 8.38 -28.81 17.20
N ASP A 30 7.14 -29.03 17.63
CA ASP A 30 5.91 -28.75 16.91
C ASP A 30 5.38 -27.33 17.18
N LEU A 31 4.83 -26.71 16.13
CA LEU A 31 4.08 -25.46 16.19
C LEU A 31 2.62 -25.67 15.70
N PRO A 32 1.59 -25.19 16.42
CA PRO A 32 0.20 -25.20 15.96
C PRO A 32 0.00 -24.39 14.68
N VAL A 33 -0.48 -25.05 13.62
CA VAL A 33 -0.68 -24.42 12.29
C VAL A 33 -1.62 -23.21 12.38
N VAL A 34 -2.68 -23.29 13.18
CA VAL A 34 -3.65 -22.20 13.32
C VAL A 34 -3.04 -20.95 13.98
N ASP A 35 -2.17 -21.11 14.97
CA ASP A 35 -1.54 -19.96 15.64
C ASP A 35 -0.39 -19.36 14.81
N ILE A 36 0.30 -20.16 14.01
CA ILE A 36 1.26 -19.67 13.01
C ILE A 36 0.54 -18.92 11.87
N LEU A 37 -0.55 -19.47 11.34
CA LEU A 37 -1.29 -18.86 10.21
C LEU A 37 -2.10 -17.64 10.61
N THR A 38 -2.69 -17.60 11.81
CA THR A 38 -3.59 -16.51 12.23
C THR A 38 -2.95 -15.51 13.20
N GLY A 39 -1.90 -15.91 13.90
CA GLY A 39 -1.19 -15.07 14.88
C GLY A 39 -0.20 -14.09 14.25
N ARG A 40 0.59 -13.46 15.10
CA ARG A 40 1.68 -12.57 14.73
C ARG A 40 3.02 -13.20 15.12
N GLY A 41 3.89 -13.37 14.13
CA GLY A 41 5.26 -13.85 14.31
C GLY A 41 6.29 -12.71 14.22
N PHE A 42 7.47 -12.93 14.81
CA PHE A 42 8.66 -12.16 14.45
C PHE A 42 9.93 -13.04 14.48
N VAL A 43 10.71 -13.02 13.40
CA VAL A 43 11.96 -13.80 13.24
C VAL A 43 13.13 -12.86 13.05
N THR A 44 14.19 -13.04 13.85
CA THR A 44 15.32 -12.10 13.84
C THR A 44 16.68 -12.75 14.11
N GLY A 45 17.76 -12.06 13.76
CA GLY A 45 19.14 -12.55 13.80
C GLY A 45 20.00 -11.97 12.67
N LYS A 46 21.31 -11.85 12.89
CA LYS A 46 22.24 -11.26 11.91
C LYS A 46 22.27 -12.06 10.58
N SER A 47 22.86 -11.52 9.51
CA SER A 47 23.11 -12.29 8.27
C SER A 47 23.85 -13.61 8.55
N GLY A 48 23.44 -14.66 7.83
CA GLY A 48 23.92 -16.04 7.98
C GLY A 48 23.58 -16.73 9.31
N SER A 49 22.69 -16.18 10.15
CA SER A 49 22.32 -16.77 11.45
C SER A 49 21.28 -17.90 11.36
N GLY A 50 20.42 -17.90 10.34
CA GLY A 50 19.35 -18.89 10.17
C GLY A 50 17.96 -18.35 9.83
N LYS A 51 17.72 -17.02 9.88
CA LYS A 51 16.39 -16.41 9.64
C LYS A 51 15.65 -16.97 8.42
N SER A 52 16.21 -16.79 7.22
CA SER A 52 15.56 -17.16 5.96
C SER A 52 15.31 -18.67 5.90
N ASN A 53 16.25 -19.50 6.39
CA ASN A 53 16.03 -20.94 6.55
C ASN A 53 14.85 -21.27 7.47
N THR A 54 14.72 -20.61 8.63
CA THR A 54 13.59 -20.82 9.55
C THR A 54 12.26 -20.42 8.91
N ALA A 55 12.25 -19.29 8.20
CA ALA A 55 11.08 -18.84 7.45
C ALA A 55 10.72 -19.85 6.33
N SER A 56 11.69 -20.25 5.51
CA SER A 56 11.52 -21.30 4.50
C SER A 56 10.99 -22.59 5.11
N VAL A 57 11.55 -23.11 6.21
CA VAL A 57 11.07 -24.34 6.86
C VAL A 57 9.62 -24.22 7.33
N ILE A 58 9.22 -23.08 7.90
CA ILE A 58 7.82 -22.86 8.30
C ILE A 58 6.93 -22.83 7.04
N ILE A 59 7.33 -22.10 6.00
CA ILE A 59 6.60 -22.00 4.73
C ILE A 59 6.49 -23.38 4.04
N GLU A 60 7.58 -24.13 3.90
CA GLU A 60 7.61 -25.48 3.33
C GLU A 60 6.61 -26.41 4.00
N LYS A 61 6.51 -26.37 5.34
CA LYS A 61 5.55 -27.19 6.08
C LYS A 61 4.10 -26.74 5.85
N LEU A 62 3.84 -25.43 5.83
CA LEU A 62 2.51 -24.90 5.51
C LEU A 62 2.10 -25.26 4.07
N LEU A 63 2.98 -25.09 3.09
CA LEU A 63 2.74 -25.45 1.69
C LEU A 63 2.58 -26.96 1.50
N SER A 64 3.37 -27.79 2.20
CA SER A 64 3.23 -29.26 2.18
C SER A 64 1.87 -29.73 2.69
N ASN A 65 1.30 -29.00 3.67
CA ASN A 65 -0.03 -29.24 4.21
C ASN A 65 -1.12 -28.43 3.45
N ASN A 66 -0.79 -27.87 2.29
CA ASN A 66 -1.68 -27.14 1.39
C ASN A 66 -2.28 -25.83 1.95
N PHE A 67 -1.62 -25.20 2.94
CA PHE A 67 -1.97 -23.87 3.43
C PHE A 67 -1.28 -22.77 2.60
N PRO A 68 -2.02 -21.87 1.94
CA PRO A 68 -1.44 -20.79 1.15
C PRO A 68 -0.88 -19.68 2.05
N VAL A 69 0.17 -19.04 1.54
CA VAL A 69 0.84 -17.89 2.17
C VAL A 69 1.07 -16.81 1.11
N LEU A 70 1.22 -15.55 1.54
CA LEU A 70 1.81 -14.49 0.72
C LEU A 70 3.10 -14.03 1.38
N ILE A 71 4.19 -14.03 0.62
CA ILE A 71 5.53 -13.60 1.02
C ILE A 71 5.75 -12.23 0.38
N VAL A 72 6.10 -11.20 1.15
CA VAL A 72 6.76 -10.00 0.62
C VAL A 72 8.26 -10.27 0.72
N ASP A 73 8.91 -10.42 -0.43
CA ASP A 73 10.30 -10.85 -0.60
C ASP A 73 11.15 -9.64 -0.97
N THR A 74 12.04 -9.21 -0.07
CA THR A 74 12.85 -7.99 -0.22
C THR A 74 14.27 -8.31 -0.66
N ASP A 75 14.86 -9.42 -0.18
CA ASP A 75 16.20 -9.85 -0.58
C ASP A 75 16.20 -10.70 -1.88
N GLY A 76 15.04 -11.14 -2.37
CA GLY A 76 14.88 -11.96 -3.58
C GLY A 76 15.22 -13.44 -3.34
N GLU A 77 15.06 -13.94 -2.11
CA GLU A 77 15.55 -15.28 -1.71
C GLU A 77 14.49 -16.40 -1.84
N TYR A 78 13.19 -16.11 -1.89
CA TYR A 78 12.15 -17.14 -1.73
C TYR A 78 11.77 -17.83 -3.03
N TYR A 79 12.19 -17.35 -4.22
CA TYR A 79 11.93 -18.04 -5.49
C TYR A 79 12.46 -19.48 -5.51
N GLY A 80 13.46 -19.80 -4.67
CA GLY A 80 13.94 -21.17 -4.47
C GLY A 80 12.87 -22.16 -4.04
N LEU A 81 11.78 -21.71 -3.40
CA LEU A 81 10.62 -22.55 -3.07
C LEU A 81 9.96 -23.17 -4.33
N LYS A 82 10.10 -22.54 -5.50
CA LYS A 82 9.54 -23.02 -6.77
C LYS A 82 10.17 -24.32 -7.27
N GLU A 83 11.30 -24.76 -6.72
CA GLU A 83 11.85 -26.09 -6.99
C GLU A 83 10.83 -27.20 -6.64
N GLN A 84 10.07 -27.03 -5.55
CA GLN A 84 9.18 -28.08 -5.02
C GLN A 84 7.70 -27.68 -4.98
N PHE A 85 7.38 -26.39 -4.92
CA PHE A 85 6.01 -25.90 -4.75
C PHE A 85 5.52 -25.07 -5.95
N GLU A 86 4.23 -25.21 -6.29
CA GLU A 86 3.58 -24.44 -7.34
C GLU A 86 3.03 -23.15 -6.73
N LEU A 87 3.70 -22.03 -7.01
CA LEU A 87 3.41 -20.72 -6.40
C LEU A 87 3.75 -19.60 -7.37
N LEU A 88 2.99 -18.52 -7.28
CA LEU A 88 3.08 -17.37 -8.18
C LEU A 88 4.16 -16.40 -7.71
N HIS A 89 5.19 -16.20 -8.53
CA HIS A 89 6.24 -15.20 -8.33
C HIS A 89 5.91 -13.97 -9.17
N ALA A 90 5.55 -12.88 -8.49
CA ALA A 90 5.08 -11.65 -9.10
C ALA A 90 5.84 -10.44 -8.50
N GLY A 91 6.49 -9.66 -9.35
CA GLY A 91 7.32 -8.53 -8.95
C GLY A 91 7.54 -7.54 -10.10
N ALA A 92 8.72 -6.91 -10.16
CA ALA A 92 9.10 -6.01 -11.25
C ALA A 92 9.96 -6.67 -12.35
N ASP A 93 10.71 -7.73 -12.03
CA ASP A 93 11.74 -8.28 -12.91
C ASP A 93 11.24 -9.29 -13.95
N ASP A 94 12.00 -9.42 -15.03
CA ASP A 94 11.79 -10.42 -16.09
C ASP A 94 12.01 -11.88 -15.62
N GLU A 95 12.59 -12.12 -14.43
CA GLU A 95 12.68 -13.47 -13.82
C GLU A 95 11.39 -13.91 -13.10
N CYS A 96 10.44 -13.00 -12.87
CA CYS A 96 9.12 -13.32 -12.29
C CYS A 96 8.22 -14.08 -13.29
N ASP A 97 7.22 -14.83 -12.81
CA ASP A 97 6.15 -15.36 -13.69
C ASP A 97 5.35 -14.21 -14.35
N ILE A 98 5.32 -13.04 -13.69
CA ILE A 98 4.60 -11.87 -14.15
C ILE A 98 5.09 -10.57 -13.51
N GLN A 99 5.18 -9.51 -14.32
CA GLN A 99 5.39 -8.13 -13.87
C GLN A 99 4.08 -7.52 -13.34
N VAL A 100 4.12 -6.98 -12.13
CA VAL A 100 2.96 -6.40 -11.43
C VAL A 100 3.24 -4.98 -10.93
N SER A 101 2.18 -4.36 -10.45
CA SER A 101 2.15 -3.03 -9.84
C SER A 101 0.90 -2.90 -8.99
N SER A 102 0.78 -1.84 -8.19
CA SER A 102 -0.32 -1.63 -7.22
C SER A 102 -1.75 -1.81 -7.79
N GLU A 103 -1.96 -1.64 -9.10
CA GLU A 103 -3.23 -1.92 -9.79
C GLU A 103 -3.67 -3.40 -9.69
N HIS A 104 -2.72 -4.33 -9.58
CA HIS A 104 -2.96 -5.77 -9.53
C HIS A 104 -3.35 -6.25 -8.12
N ALA A 105 -3.29 -5.39 -7.11
CA ALA A 105 -3.39 -5.76 -5.71
C ALA A 105 -4.71 -6.45 -5.31
N GLU A 106 -5.85 -6.04 -5.89
CA GLU A 106 -7.13 -6.75 -5.65
C GLU A 106 -7.09 -8.17 -6.24
N LYS A 107 -6.49 -8.34 -7.42
CA LYS A 107 -6.38 -9.65 -8.08
C LYS A 107 -5.41 -10.57 -7.33
N ILE A 108 -4.24 -10.07 -6.92
CA ILE A 108 -3.28 -10.78 -6.06
C ILE A 108 -3.96 -11.28 -4.78
N ALA A 109 -4.68 -10.39 -4.06
CA ALA A 109 -5.42 -10.78 -2.86
C ALA A 109 -6.59 -11.76 -3.12
N SER A 110 -7.15 -11.78 -4.34
CA SER A 110 -8.16 -12.76 -4.76
C SER A 110 -7.53 -14.13 -5.01
N LEU A 111 -6.41 -14.19 -5.72
CA LEU A 111 -5.66 -15.42 -5.97
C LEU A 111 -5.24 -16.07 -4.64
N ALA A 112 -4.68 -15.27 -3.73
CA ALA A 112 -4.29 -15.68 -2.38
C ALA A 112 -5.45 -16.25 -1.54
N LEU A 113 -6.50 -15.46 -1.29
CA LEU A 113 -7.54 -15.81 -0.31
C LEU A 113 -8.75 -16.54 -0.89
N GLU A 114 -9.11 -16.31 -2.15
CA GLU A 114 -10.31 -16.91 -2.76
C GLU A 114 -9.94 -18.21 -3.46
N GLN A 115 -8.83 -18.23 -4.21
CA GLN A 115 -8.36 -19.39 -4.99
C GLN A 115 -7.29 -20.26 -4.29
N ASN A 116 -6.79 -19.86 -3.11
CA ASN A 116 -5.72 -20.54 -2.35
C ASN A 116 -4.38 -20.66 -3.11
N VAL A 117 -4.04 -19.72 -4.00
CA VAL A 117 -2.74 -19.68 -4.67
C VAL A 117 -1.68 -19.10 -3.72
N PRO A 118 -0.56 -19.80 -3.44
CA PRO A 118 0.55 -19.20 -2.70
C PRO A 118 1.31 -18.20 -3.60
N ILE A 119 1.77 -17.09 -3.02
CA ILE A 119 2.34 -15.97 -3.79
C ILE A 119 3.65 -15.48 -3.15
N ILE A 120 4.69 -15.33 -3.97
CA ILE A 120 5.83 -14.45 -3.70
C ILE A 120 5.54 -13.12 -4.39
N LEU A 121 5.38 -12.07 -3.58
CA LEU A 121 5.32 -10.68 -3.98
C LEU A 121 6.75 -10.14 -3.86
N ASP A 122 7.51 -10.28 -4.95
CA ASP A 122 8.91 -9.88 -5.02
C ASP A 122 8.98 -8.36 -5.19
N VAL A 123 9.57 -7.69 -4.18
CA VAL A 123 9.74 -6.24 -4.19
C VAL A 123 11.19 -5.82 -4.46
N SER A 124 12.11 -6.77 -4.62
CA SER A 124 13.55 -6.51 -4.79
C SER A 124 13.88 -5.78 -6.10
N GLY A 125 13.14 -6.08 -7.18
CA GLY A 125 13.34 -5.49 -8.51
C GLY A 125 12.79 -4.07 -8.71
N TYR A 126 12.11 -3.46 -7.72
CA TYR A 126 11.52 -2.13 -7.89
C TYR A 126 12.58 -1.03 -7.75
N LEU A 127 12.81 -0.29 -8.84
CA LEU A 127 13.73 0.87 -8.87
C LEU A 127 13.24 2.09 -8.06
N ASP A 128 11.99 2.09 -7.60
CA ASP A 128 11.38 3.15 -6.81
C ASP A 128 10.69 2.55 -5.58
N GLU A 129 11.18 2.92 -4.39
CA GLU A 129 10.68 2.47 -3.09
C GLU A 129 9.20 2.85 -2.89
N ASP A 130 8.74 3.98 -3.44
CA ASP A 130 7.35 4.42 -3.31
C ASP A 130 6.38 3.46 -4.03
N ASP A 131 6.76 2.91 -5.20
CA ASP A 131 5.90 1.98 -5.94
C ASP A 131 5.86 0.59 -5.28
N ALA A 132 6.97 0.13 -4.69
CA ALA A 132 7.01 -1.08 -3.87
C ALA A 132 6.15 -0.94 -2.59
N GLN A 133 6.35 0.15 -1.82
CA GLN A 133 5.54 0.45 -0.64
C GLN A 133 4.05 0.56 -0.97
N LYS A 134 3.70 1.17 -2.10
CA LYS A 134 2.32 1.29 -2.59
C LYS A 134 1.72 -0.05 -3.01
N LEU A 135 2.49 -0.93 -3.66
CA LEU A 135 2.05 -2.30 -3.98
C LEU A 135 1.77 -3.10 -2.71
N VAL A 136 2.70 -3.13 -1.76
CA VAL A 136 2.52 -3.81 -0.45
C VAL A 136 1.34 -3.21 0.32
N THR A 137 1.18 -1.89 0.30
CA THR A 137 0.04 -1.16 0.91
C THR A 137 -1.29 -1.64 0.34
N GLU A 138 -1.47 -1.66 -0.97
CA GLU A 138 -2.75 -2.06 -1.58
C GLU A 138 -3.02 -3.56 -1.48
N VAL A 139 -1.99 -4.41 -1.53
CA VAL A 139 -2.14 -5.86 -1.28
C VAL A 139 -2.60 -6.09 0.17
N ALA A 140 -1.94 -5.49 1.15
CA ALA A 140 -2.30 -5.59 2.57
C ALA A 140 -3.71 -5.04 2.87
N LYS A 141 -4.12 -3.94 2.20
CA LYS A 141 -5.49 -3.41 2.27
C LYS A 141 -6.52 -4.41 1.70
N ASN A 142 -6.25 -4.99 0.54
CA ASN A 142 -7.17 -5.91 -0.14
C ASN A 142 -7.30 -7.26 0.60
N LEU A 143 -6.19 -7.84 1.09
CA LEU A 143 -6.21 -9.02 1.95
C LEU A 143 -7.11 -8.77 3.18
N PHE A 144 -6.84 -7.69 3.93
CA PHE A 144 -7.62 -7.34 5.13
C PHE A 144 -9.09 -6.94 4.85
N ALA A 145 -9.43 -6.59 3.60
CA ALA A 145 -10.79 -6.31 3.18
C ALA A 145 -11.57 -7.59 2.81
N LYS A 146 -10.96 -8.49 2.01
CA LYS A 146 -11.54 -9.77 1.60
C LYS A 146 -11.69 -10.73 2.78
N GLU A 147 -10.67 -10.82 3.62
CA GLU A 147 -10.60 -11.79 4.73
C GLU A 147 -11.81 -11.74 5.67
N LYS A 148 -12.31 -10.54 5.98
CA LYS A 148 -13.49 -10.35 6.86
C LYS A 148 -14.74 -11.13 6.41
N LYS A 149 -14.82 -11.47 5.11
CA LYS A 149 -15.89 -12.29 4.52
C LYS A 149 -15.54 -13.79 4.52
N LEU A 150 -14.28 -14.13 4.28
CA LEU A 150 -13.83 -15.49 3.96
C LEU A 150 -13.49 -16.31 5.21
N LYS A 151 -12.79 -15.70 6.16
CA LYS A 151 -12.36 -16.32 7.42
C LYS A 151 -11.55 -17.61 7.25
N LYS A 152 -10.53 -17.58 6.39
CA LYS A 152 -9.59 -18.70 6.19
C LYS A 152 -8.28 -18.39 6.91
N PRO A 153 -7.66 -19.32 7.66
CA PRO A 153 -6.29 -19.13 8.15
C PRO A 153 -5.33 -18.83 6.98
N PHE A 154 -4.62 -17.69 7.05
CA PHE A 154 -3.73 -17.23 5.98
C PHE A 154 -2.58 -16.39 6.54
N LEU A 155 -1.33 -16.72 6.20
CA LEU A 155 -0.16 -15.98 6.67
C LEU A 155 0.37 -15.01 5.61
N MET A 156 0.53 -13.75 6.00
CA MET A 156 1.37 -12.79 5.29
C MET A 156 2.76 -12.75 5.93
N LEU A 157 3.80 -13.16 5.21
CA LEU A 157 5.19 -12.95 5.60
C LEU A 157 5.69 -11.63 5.01
N VAL A 158 6.48 -10.89 5.78
CA VAL A 158 7.11 -9.63 5.35
C VAL A 158 8.58 -9.66 5.71
N GLU A 159 9.44 -9.74 4.70
CA GLU A 159 10.88 -9.62 4.90
C GLU A 159 11.32 -8.19 5.21
N GLU A 160 12.54 -8.06 5.76
CA GLU A 160 13.16 -6.88 6.36
C GLU A 160 12.17 -5.82 6.88
N CYS A 161 11.22 -6.27 7.69
CA CYS A 161 10.03 -5.52 8.08
C CYS A 161 10.31 -4.24 8.89
N HIS A 162 11.58 -3.94 9.17
CA HIS A 162 12.02 -2.63 9.66
C HIS A 162 11.81 -1.50 8.65
N GLU A 163 11.77 -1.79 7.34
CA GLU A 163 11.52 -0.81 6.28
C GLU A 163 10.09 -0.25 6.37
N TYR A 164 9.11 -1.15 6.45
CA TYR A 164 7.70 -0.78 6.62
C TYR A 164 7.32 -0.48 8.08
N ILE A 165 7.99 -1.09 9.08
CA ILE A 165 7.63 -1.00 10.50
C ILE A 165 8.81 -0.49 11.36
N PRO A 166 9.38 0.69 11.07
CA PRO A 166 10.54 1.21 11.80
C PRO A 166 10.19 1.67 13.22
N GLU A 167 11.16 1.57 14.13
CA GLU A 167 11.09 2.10 15.50
C GLU A 167 11.19 3.64 15.54
N GLY A 168 11.82 4.25 14.53
CA GLY A 168 12.01 5.70 14.44
C GLY A 168 11.89 6.20 12.99
N GLY A 169 11.53 7.47 12.84
CA GLY A 169 11.02 8.00 11.56
C GLY A 169 9.48 8.04 11.54
N GLY A 170 8.91 8.53 10.45
CA GLY A 170 7.46 8.49 10.24
C GLY A 170 7.05 7.10 9.72
N MET A 171 5.88 6.61 10.16
CA MET A 171 5.29 5.41 9.58
C MET A 171 4.41 5.77 8.37
N ASP A 172 4.65 5.10 7.26
CA ASP A 172 3.94 5.22 5.99
C ASP A 172 2.55 4.53 6.03
N GLU A 173 1.87 4.32 4.90
CA GLU A 173 0.58 3.63 4.89
C GLU A 173 0.70 2.08 4.89
N ALA A 174 1.80 1.50 4.37
CA ALA A 174 2.10 0.08 4.46
C ALA A 174 2.27 -0.32 5.93
N GLY A 175 3.17 0.32 6.68
CA GLY A 175 3.42 0.06 8.09
C GLY A 175 2.17 0.17 8.96
N LYS A 176 1.36 1.21 8.73
CA LYS A 176 0.05 1.37 9.39
C LYS A 176 -0.89 0.21 9.06
N MET A 177 -0.87 -0.30 7.82
CA MET A 177 -1.69 -1.44 7.40
C MET A 177 -1.17 -2.77 7.96
N LEU A 178 0.15 -3.02 7.96
CA LEU A 178 0.77 -4.22 8.52
C LEU A 178 0.56 -4.31 10.05
N ILE A 179 0.75 -3.20 10.80
CA ILE A 179 0.40 -3.15 12.23
C ILE A 179 -1.10 -3.39 12.46
N LYS A 180 -1.96 -2.89 11.56
CA LYS A 180 -3.42 -3.08 11.64
C LYS A 180 -3.83 -4.52 11.32
N ILE A 181 -3.10 -5.24 10.47
CA ILE A 181 -3.18 -6.70 10.34
C ILE A 181 -2.76 -7.34 11.66
N GLY A 182 -1.53 -7.12 12.14
CA GLY A 182 -1.02 -7.74 13.37
C GLY A 182 -1.89 -7.49 14.62
N LYS A 183 -2.65 -6.38 14.68
CA LYS A 183 -3.57 -6.04 15.79
C LYS A 183 -5.02 -6.49 15.59
N ARG A 184 -5.45 -6.94 14.40
CA ARG A 184 -6.88 -7.23 14.10
C ARG A 184 -7.12 -8.43 13.17
N GLY A 185 -6.07 -8.98 12.57
CA GLY A 185 -6.09 -10.06 11.58
C GLY A 185 -6.47 -11.42 12.17
N ARG A 186 -5.87 -11.83 13.30
CA ARG A 186 -6.19 -13.08 14.04
C ARG A 186 -7.69 -13.33 14.26
N LYS A 187 -8.49 -12.27 14.48
CA LYS A 187 -9.97 -12.36 14.63
C LYS A 187 -10.74 -12.68 13.33
N HIS A 188 -10.04 -12.70 12.21
CA HIS A 188 -10.57 -12.91 10.87
C HIS A 188 -9.81 -14.00 10.09
N GLY A 189 -8.62 -14.45 10.52
CA GLY A 189 -7.85 -15.52 9.86
C GLY A 189 -6.44 -15.10 9.39
N LEU A 190 -6.27 -13.82 9.10
CA LEU A 190 -5.05 -13.26 8.52
C LEU A 190 -3.98 -12.99 9.59
N GLY A 191 -2.98 -13.86 9.67
CA GLY A 191 -1.76 -13.63 10.46
C GLY A 191 -0.72 -12.78 9.73
N ILE A 192 0.32 -12.38 10.46
CA ILE A 192 1.49 -11.70 9.88
C ILE A 192 2.78 -12.08 10.60
N VAL A 193 3.81 -12.48 9.86
CA VAL A 193 5.17 -12.66 10.41
C VAL A 193 6.09 -11.61 9.81
N GLY A 194 6.74 -10.82 10.67
CA GLY A 194 7.83 -9.94 10.26
C GLY A 194 9.18 -10.64 10.39
N ILE A 195 10.06 -10.46 9.42
CA ILE A 195 11.47 -10.87 9.51
C ILE A 195 12.33 -9.61 9.51
N SER A 196 13.37 -9.53 10.34
CA SER A 196 14.44 -8.55 10.12
C SER A 196 15.77 -8.95 10.74
N GLN A 197 16.88 -8.55 10.12
CA GLN A 197 18.23 -8.64 10.69
C GLN A 197 18.43 -7.82 11.97
N ARG A 198 17.62 -6.78 12.21
CA ARG A 198 17.85 -5.78 13.25
C ARG A 198 16.62 -5.50 14.12
N PRO A 199 16.46 -6.20 15.25
CA PRO A 199 15.34 -5.99 16.15
C PRO A 199 15.40 -4.65 16.91
N ALA A 200 16.54 -3.92 16.88
CA ALA A 200 16.61 -2.55 17.38
C ALA A 200 15.93 -1.53 16.44
N ASP A 201 15.90 -1.81 15.14
CA ASP A 201 15.39 -0.89 14.11
C ASP A 201 13.89 -1.14 13.80
N VAL A 202 13.35 -2.32 14.16
CA VAL A 202 11.90 -2.66 14.11
C VAL A 202 11.13 -2.11 15.32
N LYS A 203 9.91 -1.61 15.09
CA LYS A 203 9.06 -1.04 16.15
C LYS A 203 8.76 -2.00 17.30
N LYS A 204 9.09 -1.60 18.54
CA LYS A 204 8.93 -2.44 19.75
C LYS A 204 7.50 -2.93 19.97
N ASP A 205 6.49 -2.06 19.76
CA ASP A 205 5.06 -2.41 19.88
C ASP A 205 4.56 -3.46 18.86
N PHE A 206 5.37 -3.77 17.83
CA PHE A 206 5.12 -4.91 16.96
C PHE A 206 5.63 -6.19 17.61
N ILE A 207 6.91 -6.21 18.02
CA ILE A 207 7.61 -7.36 18.61
C ILE A 207 7.01 -7.81 19.94
N THR A 208 6.73 -6.88 20.87
CA THR A 208 6.19 -7.19 22.22
C THR A 208 4.71 -7.59 22.23
N GLN A 209 4.17 -7.87 21.05
CA GLN A 209 2.79 -8.17 20.76
C GLN A 209 2.69 -9.27 19.67
N CYS A 210 3.76 -10.03 19.46
CA CYS A 210 3.77 -11.25 18.66
C CYS A 210 3.43 -12.46 19.53
N ASP A 211 2.51 -13.30 19.07
CA ASP A 211 2.13 -14.57 19.69
C ASP A 211 3.27 -15.61 19.61
N TRP A 212 4.25 -15.40 18.71
CA TRP A 212 5.50 -16.17 18.66
C TRP A 212 6.71 -15.35 18.17
N LEU A 213 7.89 -15.71 18.68
CA LEU A 213 9.18 -15.06 18.37
C LEU A 213 10.27 -16.10 18.10
N VAL A 214 11.16 -15.83 17.15
CA VAL A 214 12.41 -16.59 16.96
C VAL A 214 13.60 -15.64 16.97
N TRP A 215 14.50 -15.84 17.93
CA TRP A 215 15.72 -15.06 18.12
C TRP A 215 16.94 -15.92 17.77
N HIS A 216 17.40 -15.86 16.52
CA HIS A 216 18.70 -16.39 16.11
C HIS A 216 19.83 -15.47 16.55
N ARG A 217 21.09 -15.95 16.43
CA ARG A 217 22.31 -15.22 16.80
C ARG A 217 22.28 -13.73 16.43
N LEU A 218 22.52 -12.88 17.43
CA LEU A 218 22.77 -11.45 17.32
C LEU A 218 24.12 -11.14 17.97
N THR A 219 24.84 -10.13 17.47
CA THR A 219 26.19 -9.77 17.96
C THR A 219 26.42 -8.25 18.03
N TRP A 220 25.35 -7.46 17.87
CA TRP A 220 25.39 -6.00 17.95
C TRP A 220 24.76 -5.56 19.27
N GLN A 221 25.48 -4.72 20.02
CA GLN A 221 25.09 -4.33 21.38
C GLN A 221 23.77 -3.54 21.46
N ASN A 222 23.19 -3.08 20.35
CA ASN A 222 21.86 -2.47 20.35
C ASN A 222 20.76 -3.53 20.25
N ASP A 223 20.99 -4.59 19.48
CA ASP A 223 20.05 -5.69 19.28
C ASP A 223 20.05 -6.65 20.47
N THR A 224 21.22 -6.97 21.05
CA THR A 224 21.28 -7.80 22.28
C THR A 224 20.69 -7.07 23.50
N LYS A 225 20.66 -5.73 23.52
CA LYS A 225 19.84 -4.94 24.47
C LYS A 225 18.33 -5.06 24.22
N VAL A 226 17.86 -5.43 23.03
CA VAL A 226 16.44 -5.76 22.81
C VAL A 226 16.14 -7.14 23.36
N VAL A 227 16.99 -8.14 23.06
CA VAL A 227 16.93 -9.49 23.65
C VAL A 227 16.86 -9.42 25.17
N GLY A 228 17.78 -8.67 25.81
CA GLY A 228 17.84 -8.51 27.26
C GLY A 228 16.65 -7.80 27.91
N ARG A 229 15.84 -7.08 27.12
CA ARG A 229 14.59 -6.44 27.57
C ARG A 229 13.35 -7.30 27.40
N ILE A 230 13.38 -8.27 26.48
CA ILE A 230 12.22 -9.10 26.12
C ILE A 230 12.33 -10.50 26.73
N LEU A 231 13.52 -11.12 26.67
CA LEU A 231 13.79 -12.46 27.21
C LEU A 231 14.48 -12.42 28.58
N GLY A 232 15.27 -11.38 28.84
CA GLY A 232 16.10 -11.25 30.05
C GLY A 232 17.60 -11.37 29.74
N SER A 233 18.46 -10.94 30.68
CA SER A 233 19.90 -10.78 30.45
C SER A 233 20.63 -12.08 30.13
N GLU A 234 20.26 -13.20 30.76
CA GLU A 234 20.89 -14.51 30.52
C GLU A 234 20.73 -14.99 29.07
N TYR A 235 19.64 -14.63 28.40
CA TYR A 235 19.43 -14.87 26.97
C TYR A 235 20.19 -13.86 26.11
N ALA A 236 20.41 -12.63 26.58
CA ALA A 236 21.19 -11.62 25.85
C ALA A 236 22.69 -11.96 25.78
N ASP A 237 23.24 -12.62 26.81
CA ASP A 237 24.59 -13.15 26.78
C ASP A 237 24.66 -14.42 25.90
N ALA A 238 23.73 -15.36 26.10
CA ALA A 238 23.74 -16.65 25.41
C ALA A 238 23.40 -16.60 23.90
N ILE A 239 22.77 -15.53 23.40
CA ILE A 239 22.45 -15.38 21.98
C ILE A 239 23.68 -15.10 21.11
N GLU A 240 24.75 -14.51 21.66
CA GLU A 240 25.97 -14.21 20.90
C GLU A 240 26.73 -15.51 20.54
N GLU A 241 26.62 -16.54 21.38
CA GLU A 241 27.31 -17.84 21.25
C GLU A 241 26.61 -18.85 20.32
N MET A 242 25.40 -18.56 19.83
CA MET A 242 24.58 -19.51 19.04
C MET A 242 25.23 -19.99 17.74
N GLY A 243 24.94 -21.24 17.37
CA GLY A 243 25.21 -21.80 16.05
C GLY A 243 24.35 -21.19 14.93
N ASN A 244 24.57 -21.65 13.69
CA ASN A 244 23.72 -21.27 12.56
C ASN A 244 22.48 -22.19 12.51
N GLY A 245 21.29 -21.60 12.44
CA GLY A 245 20.01 -22.30 12.55
C GLY A 245 19.58 -22.55 14.00
N GLU A 246 20.41 -22.27 15.00
CA GLU A 246 19.97 -22.20 16.40
C GLU A 246 19.23 -20.89 16.68
N GLY A 247 18.23 -20.95 17.55
CA GLY A 247 17.54 -19.75 18.06
C GLY A 247 16.79 -20.01 19.37
N PHE A 248 16.41 -18.94 20.06
CA PHE A 248 15.39 -18.99 21.12
C PHE A 248 14.00 -18.85 20.49
N LEU A 249 13.20 -19.89 20.63
CA LEU A 249 11.78 -19.92 20.31
C LEU A 249 10.98 -19.47 21.54
N VAL A 250 10.11 -18.48 21.36
CA VAL A 250 9.10 -18.04 22.34
C VAL A 250 7.74 -18.16 21.69
N THR A 251 6.74 -18.64 22.43
CA THR A 251 5.39 -18.91 21.91
C THR A 251 4.37 -18.77 23.04
N ASP A 252 3.28 -18.02 22.84
CA ASP A 252 2.22 -17.80 23.84
C ASP A 252 1.57 -19.09 24.37
N TRP A 253 1.70 -20.19 23.63
CA TRP A 253 1.21 -21.53 23.98
C TRP A 253 2.25 -22.44 24.66
N SER A 254 3.38 -21.89 25.12
CA SER A 254 4.42 -22.61 25.87
C SER A 254 4.85 -21.79 27.08
N GLU A 255 4.98 -22.45 28.24
CA GLU A 255 5.34 -21.77 29.50
C GLU A 255 6.85 -21.44 29.60
N SER A 256 7.68 -21.94 28.67
CA SER A 256 9.13 -21.73 28.66
C SER A 256 9.70 -21.21 27.34
N ILE A 257 10.80 -20.45 27.43
CA ILE A 257 11.64 -20.08 26.28
C ILE A 257 12.50 -21.29 25.92
N ARG A 258 12.37 -21.79 24.69
CA ARG A 258 13.03 -23.01 24.22
C ARG A 258 14.21 -22.67 23.31
N ARG A 259 15.42 -23.17 23.61
CA ARG A 259 16.54 -23.16 22.65
C ARG A 259 16.34 -24.31 21.68
N VAL A 260 16.30 -24.01 20.39
CA VAL A 260 16.01 -24.99 19.35
C VAL A 260 17.01 -24.86 18.20
N GLN A 261 17.39 -26.00 17.61
CA GLN A 261 18.04 -26.08 16.31
C GLN A 261 16.93 -26.24 15.28
N PHE A 262 16.71 -25.23 14.44
CA PHE A 262 15.80 -25.36 13.31
C PHE A 262 16.33 -26.38 12.31
N ARG A 263 15.41 -27.13 11.71
CA ARG A 263 15.70 -28.05 10.62
C ARG A 263 16.21 -27.27 9.41
N LYS A 264 16.84 -27.95 8.45
CA LYS A 264 17.20 -27.32 7.18
C LYS A 264 16.00 -27.28 6.26
N LYS A 265 15.87 -26.19 5.50
CA LYS A 265 14.96 -26.12 4.36
C LYS A 265 15.31 -27.22 3.34
N GLN A 266 14.29 -27.77 2.70
CA GLN A 266 14.40 -28.82 1.70
C GLN A 266 14.53 -28.25 0.28
N THR A 267 14.04 -27.03 0.04
CA THR A 267 14.16 -26.36 -1.26
C THR A 267 15.49 -25.62 -1.44
N PHE A 268 15.82 -25.34 -2.70
CA PHE A 268 16.95 -24.51 -3.14
C PHE A 268 17.23 -23.25 -2.29
N ASP A 269 18.52 -22.92 -2.15
CA ASP A 269 19.00 -21.80 -1.34
C ASP A 269 19.55 -20.66 -2.20
N ALA A 270 18.66 -19.83 -2.73
CA ALA A 270 19.02 -18.67 -3.54
C ALA A 270 19.90 -17.65 -2.81
N GLY A 271 19.71 -17.49 -1.49
CA GLY A 271 20.52 -16.63 -0.61
C GLY A 271 21.90 -17.20 -0.23
N ALA A 272 22.22 -18.43 -0.64
CA ALA A 272 23.53 -19.01 -0.37
C ALA A 272 24.61 -18.21 -1.12
N THR A 273 25.53 -17.61 -0.36
CA THR A 273 26.59 -16.74 -0.89
C THR A 273 27.32 -17.41 -2.07
N PRO A 274 27.31 -16.83 -3.28
CA PRO A 274 27.83 -17.49 -4.48
C PRO A 274 29.26 -18.00 -4.32
N GLY A 275 29.47 -19.26 -4.68
CA GLY A 275 30.78 -19.88 -4.73
C GLY A 275 31.61 -19.40 -5.92
N LEU A 276 32.81 -19.98 -6.08
CA LEU A 276 33.61 -19.85 -7.30
C LEU A 276 33.36 -21.00 -8.30
N ASP A 277 32.50 -21.94 -7.93
CA ASP A 277 32.06 -23.07 -8.76
C ASP A 277 30.74 -22.73 -9.47
N ASP A 278 30.51 -23.28 -10.67
CA ASP A 278 29.31 -23.00 -11.47
C ASP A 278 28.01 -23.40 -10.72
N PHE A 279 27.09 -22.45 -10.60
CA PHE A 279 25.89 -22.56 -9.77
C PHE A 279 24.72 -23.12 -10.59
N GLU A 280 24.47 -24.42 -10.51
CA GLU A 280 23.32 -25.07 -11.17
C GLU A 280 21.99 -24.62 -10.51
N ARG A 281 21.29 -23.66 -11.14
CA ARG A 281 19.90 -23.32 -10.81
C ARG A 281 18.99 -24.53 -11.17
N PRO A 282 18.13 -25.02 -10.27
CA PRO A 282 17.22 -26.14 -10.56
C PRO A 282 16.06 -25.75 -11.48
N ASP A 283 15.39 -26.75 -12.06
CA ASP A 283 14.13 -26.57 -12.79
C ASP A 283 13.03 -26.05 -11.83
N LEU A 284 12.60 -24.81 -12.02
CA LEU A 284 11.55 -24.19 -11.22
C LEU A 284 10.15 -24.52 -11.78
N LYS A 285 9.20 -24.83 -10.90
CA LYS A 285 7.80 -25.07 -11.28
C LYS A 285 7.11 -23.79 -11.73
N SER A 286 6.41 -23.88 -12.86
CA SER A 286 5.54 -22.82 -13.39
C SER A 286 4.10 -22.98 -12.93
N VAL A 287 3.40 -21.87 -12.69
CA VAL A 287 1.96 -21.86 -12.36
C VAL A 287 1.10 -22.05 -13.63
N ASP A 288 -0.21 -22.30 -13.45
CA ASP A 288 -1.18 -22.33 -14.55
C ASP A 288 -1.20 -20.98 -15.31
N GLY A 289 -0.89 -21.03 -16.60
CA GLY A 289 -0.86 -19.88 -17.51
C GLY A 289 -2.19 -19.13 -17.63
N ASN A 290 -3.33 -19.73 -17.23
CA ASN A 290 -4.59 -19.01 -17.09
C ASN A 290 -4.48 -17.90 -16.03
N LEU A 291 -3.84 -18.16 -14.89
CA LEU A 291 -3.70 -17.19 -13.79
C LEU A 291 -2.79 -16.02 -14.18
N VAL A 292 -1.71 -16.34 -14.91
CA VAL A 292 -0.81 -15.35 -15.51
C VAL A 292 -1.56 -14.50 -16.54
N SER A 293 -2.34 -15.12 -17.43
CA SER A 293 -3.15 -14.42 -18.44
C SER A 293 -4.20 -13.50 -17.81
N GLU A 294 -4.85 -13.92 -16.73
CA GLU A 294 -5.84 -13.10 -16.00
C GLU A 294 -5.20 -11.82 -15.44
N LEU A 295 -4.00 -11.90 -14.87
CA LEU A 295 -3.27 -10.73 -14.37
C LEU A 295 -2.71 -9.87 -15.52
N GLN A 296 -2.13 -10.48 -16.56
CA GLN A 296 -1.62 -9.76 -17.74
C GLN A 296 -2.71 -8.90 -18.39
N SER A 297 -3.97 -9.37 -18.42
CA SER A 297 -5.09 -8.60 -18.96
C SER A 297 -5.34 -7.26 -18.25
N ILE A 298 -4.99 -7.14 -16.96
CA ILE A 298 -5.10 -5.89 -16.18
C ILE A 298 -4.07 -4.87 -16.68
N SER A 299 -2.82 -5.29 -16.89
CA SER A 299 -1.77 -4.45 -17.48
C SER A 299 -2.12 -4.04 -18.92
N ASP A 300 -2.68 -4.97 -19.71
CA ASP A 300 -3.09 -4.73 -21.09
C ASP A 300 -4.24 -3.71 -21.18
N GLU A 301 -5.25 -3.81 -20.32
CA GLU A 301 -6.33 -2.82 -20.23
C GLU A 301 -5.83 -1.44 -19.74
N LYS A 302 -4.88 -1.40 -18.80
CA LYS A 302 -4.23 -0.15 -18.37
C LYS A 302 -3.48 0.52 -19.52
N ALA A 303 -2.62 -0.20 -20.24
CA ALA A 303 -1.86 0.34 -21.36
C ALA A 303 -2.77 0.91 -22.46
N ARG A 304 -3.88 0.22 -22.77
CA ARG A 304 -4.92 0.69 -23.70
C ARG A 304 -5.63 1.96 -23.18
N ARG A 305 -5.96 2.01 -21.89
CA ARG A 305 -6.60 3.17 -21.23
C ARG A 305 -5.68 4.40 -21.23
N GLU A 306 -4.41 4.24 -20.90
CA GLU A 306 -3.42 5.32 -20.88
C GLU A 306 -3.14 5.85 -22.29
N SER A 307 -3.00 4.95 -23.27
CA SER A 307 -2.93 5.32 -24.70
C SER A 307 -4.15 6.15 -25.12
N ARG A 308 -5.36 5.73 -24.73
CA ARG A 308 -6.59 6.45 -25.05
C ARG A 308 -6.70 7.81 -24.35
N ILE A 309 -6.16 7.94 -23.14
CA ILE A 309 -6.06 9.24 -22.44
C ILE A 309 -5.08 10.18 -23.16
N ALA A 310 -3.95 9.66 -23.66
CA ALA A 310 -2.99 10.45 -24.44
C ALA A 310 -3.59 10.93 -25.78
N GLU A 311 -4.30 10.06 -26.49
CA GLU A 311 -5.07 10.43 -27.70
C GLU A 311 -6.09 11.55 -27.42
N LEU A 312 -6.89 11.40 -26.36
CA LEU A 312 -7.94 12.36 -26.01
C LEU A 312 -7.38 13.71 -25.56
N ARG A 313 -6.23 13.73 -24.88
CA ARG A 313 -5.49 14.98 -24.59
C ARG A 313 -5.02 15.65 -25.88
N GLN A 314 -4.40 14.91 -26.79
CA GLN A 314 -3.95 15.47 -28.07
C GLN A 314 -5.11 15.95 -28.97
N GLU A 315 -6.30 15.33 -28.87
CA GLU A 315 -7.53 15.85 -29.49
C GLU A 315 -8.03 17.14 -28.83
N LEU A 316 -7.94 17.26 -27.50
CA LEU A 316 -8.34 18.45 -26.75
C LEU A 316 -7.44 19.63 -27.12
N ASP A 317 -6.12 19.46 -27.08
CA ASP A 317 -5.13 20.49 -27.43
C ASP A 317 -5.37 21.07 -28.84
N LYS A 318 -5.70 20.20 -29.81
CA LYS A 318 -6.05 20.58 -31.20
C LYS A 318 -7.37 21.35 -31.27
N LYS A 319 -8.38 20.94 -30.51
CA LYS A 319 -9.69 21.61 -30.46
C LYS A 319 -9.57 23.00 -29.83
N GLU A 320 -8.86 23.11 -28.71
CA GLU A 320 -8.57 24.42 -28.10
C GLU A 320 -7.76 25.32 -29.03
N ALA A 321 -6.75 24.79 -29.73
CA ALA A 321 -5.99 25.56 -30.70
C ALA A 321 -6.87 26.10 -31.85
N LYS A 322 -7.82 25.30 -32.35
CA LYS A 322 -8.76 25.78 -33.37
C LYS A 322 -9.83 26.72 -32.81
N ILE A 323 -10.24 26.58 -31.56
CA ILE A 323 -11.10 27.56 -30.88
C ILE A 323 -10.40 28.92 -30.82
N ARG A 324 -9.16 28.98 -30.31
CA ARG A 324 -8.35 30.21 -30.25
C ARG A 324 -8.11 30.85 -31.63
N GLU A 325 -7.99 30.04 -32.68
CA GLU A 325 -7.89 30.56 -34.06
C GLU A 325 -9.23 31.14 -34.55
N LEU A 326 -10.35 30.47 -34.30
CA LEU A 326 -11.70 30.94 -34.67
C LEU A 326 -12.13 32.18 -33.89
N GLU A 327 -11.74 32.29 -32.62
CA GLU A 327 -11.98 33.48 -31.78
C GLU A 327 -11.28 34.71 -32.37
N ARG A 328 -10.01 34.57 -32.79
CA ARG A 328 -9.26 35.63 -33.49
C ARG A 328 -9.86 35.96 -34.86
N GLU A 329 -10.27 34.95 -35.65
CA GLU A 329 -10.97 35.16 -36.92
C GLU A 329 -12.31 35.93 -36.73
N LEU A 330 -13.02 35.67 -35.63
CA LEU A 330 -14.26 36.36 -35.27
C LEU A 330 -14.01 37.81 -34.82
N GLU A 331 -12.96 38.06 -34.05
CA GLU A 331 -12.51 39.40 -33.63
C GLU A 331 -12.10 40.25 -34.84
N GLU A 332 -11.24 39.73 -35.72
CA GLU A 332 -10.83 40.39 -36.96
C GLU A 332 -12.03 40.69 -37.89
N ALA A 333 -13.04 39.81 -37.94
CA ALA A 333 -14.26 40.04 -38.71
C ALA A 333 -15.18 41.12 -38.10
N ARG A 334 -15.29 41.17 -36.77
CA ARG A 334 -16.07 42.20 -36.03
C ARG A 334 -15.45 43.58 -36.25
N ASP A 335 -14.14 43.73 -36.08
CA ASP A 335 -13.40 44.98 -36.33
C ASP A 335 -13.57 45.48 -37.77
N LEU A 336 -13.50 44.57 -38.75
CA LEU A 336 -13.66 44.92 -40.16
C LEU A 336 -15.09 45.38 -40.48
N SER A 337 -16.12 44.81 -39.82
CA SER A 337 -17.50 45.32 -39.89
C SER A 337 -17.61 46.73 -39.30
N HIS A 338 -17.10 46.96 -38.10
CA HIS A 338 -17.15 48.29 -37.46
C HIS A 338 -16.43 49.37 -38.29
N MET A 339 -15.29 49.04 -38.91
CA MET A 339 -14.61 49.95 -39.85
C MET A 339 -15.45 50.23 -41.10
N ALA A 340 -16.16 49.23 -41.64
CA ALA A 340 -17.04 49.42 -42.80
C ALA A 340 -18.23 50.34 -42.49
N ASP A 341 -18.86 50.19 -41.32
CA ASP A 341 -19.98 51.05 -40.89
C ASP A 341 -19.53 52.50 -40.63
N GLN A 342 -18.37 52.70 -39.97
CA GLN A 342 -17.79 54.03 -39.80
C GLN A 342 -17.45 54.68 -41.15
N PHE A 343 -16.89 53.92 -42.09
CA PHE A 343 -16.59 54.41 -43.44
C PHE A 343 -17.87 54.78 -44.20
N ALA A 344 -18.93 53.98 -44.09
CA ALA A 344 -20.23 54.27 -44.67
C ALA A 344 -20.81 55.58 -44.10
N GLN A 345 -20.83 55.76 -42.77
CA GLN A 345 -21.27 57.02 -42.15
C GLN A 345 -20.46 58.23 -42.63
N ALA A 346 -19.13 58.12 -42.69
CA ALA A 346 -18.26 59.19 -43.15
C ALA A 346 -18.47 59.54 -44.64
N MET A 347 -18.81 58.55 -45.48
CA MET A 347 -19.16 58.75 -46.88
C MET A 347 -20.54 59.41 -47.04
N PHE A 348 -21.54 59.04 -46.24
CA PHE A 348 -22.84 59.72 -46.23
C PHE A 348 -22.72 61.17 -45.76
N GLN A 349 -21.96 61.46 -44.69
CA GLN A 349 -21.70 62.84 -44.24
C GLN A 349 -21.00 63.69 -45.32
N LYS A 350 -20.12 63.11 -46.14
CA LYS A 350 -19.50 63.81 -47.29
C LYS A 350 -20.46 63.99 -48.47
N ALA A 351 -21.42 63.09 -48.66
CA ALA A 351 -22.44 63.20 -49.71
C ALA A 351 -23.46 64.32 -49.42
N GLU A 352 -23.66 64.68 -48.15
CA GLU A 352 -24.55 65.78 -47.74
C GLU A 352 -23.88 67.18 -47.74
N ALA A 353 -22.63 67.29 -48.20
CA ALA A 353 -21.97 68.58 -48.41
C ALA A 353 -22.66 69.37 -49.56
N PRO A 354 -23.30 70.53 -49.30
CA PRO A 354 -24.25 71.12 -50.23
C PRO A 354 -23.57 71.81 -51.44
N TYR A 355 -23.73 71.21 -52.62
CA TYR A 355 -23.39 71.85 -53.90
C TYR A 355 -24.35 73.03 -54.15
N ARG A 356 -23.81 74.26 -54.11
CA ARG A 356 -24.60 75.49 -54.05
C ARG A 356 -24.99 76.02 -55.44
N GLY A 357 -26.03 75.45 -56.06
CA GLY A 357 -26.70 76.09 -57.21
C GLY A 357 -27.65 75.18 -57.99
N GLY A 358 -28.84 75.70 -58.31
CA GLY A 358 -29.84 75.06 -59.18
C GLY A 358 -31.20 74.82 -58.49
N GLU A 359 -32.29 75.23 -59.13
CA GLU A 359 -33.67 75.01 -58.67
C GLU A 359 -34.19 73.62 -59.13
N GLY A 360 -34.96 72.90 -58.29
CA GLY A 360 -35.53 71.62 -58.74
C GLY A 360 -36.34 70.79 -57.73
N ARG A 361 -37.63 71.13 -57.57
CA ARG A 361 -38.79 70.28 -57.11
C ARG A 361 -38.59 69.07 -56.17
N ASN A 362 -39.42 69.05 -55.12
CA ASN A 362 -39.77 67.87 -54.30
C ASN A 362 -40.11 66.59 -55.10
N LEU A 363 -39.67 65.44 -54.58
CA LEU A 363 -40.46 64.20 -54.53
C LEU A 363 -40.27 63.53 -53.16
N ASN A 364 -41.30 62.82 -52.68
CA ASN A 364 -41.34 62.24 -51.33
C ASN A 364 -40.37 61.06 -51.13
N ARG A 365 -39.96 60.84 -49.87
CA ARG A 365 -39.45 59.55 -49.38
C ARG A 365 -40.12 59.20 -48.05
N SER A 366 -40.53 57.95 -47.86
CA SER A 366 -41.35 57.51 -46.72
C SER A 366 -40.54 57.14 -45.48
N THR A 367 -41.16 57.32 -44.31
CA THR A 367 -40.60 57.07 -42.97
C THR A 367 -40.74 55.60 -42.54
N GLU A 368 -40.10 54.68 -43.27
CA GLU A 368 -40.24 53.22 -43.05
C GLU A 368 -38.89 52.47 -42.98
N LYS A 369 -37.75 53.16 -42.81
CA LYS A 369 -36.42 52.53 -42.65
C LYS A 369 -35.59 53.12 -41.51
N GLN A 370 -36.15 53.10 -40.30
CA GLN A 370 -35.43 53.41 -39.05
C GLN A 370 -35.70 52.38 -37.92
N ALA A 371 -36.34 51.25 -38.22
CA ALA A 371 -36.76 50.23 -37.24
C ALA A 371 -36.12 48.85 -37.45
N ALA A 372 -34.99 48.76 -38.17
CA ALA A 372 -34.32 47.50 -38.54
C ALA A 372 -32.82 47.50 -38.18
N LEU A 373 -32.42 48.33 -37.20
CA LEU A 373 -31.05 48.57 -36.77
C LEU A 373 -30.94 48.80 -35.25
N ALA A 374 -31.94 48.31 -34.51
CA ALA A 374 -32.07 48.46 -33.05
C ALA A 374 -32.40 47.12 -32.34
N GLU A 375 -32.22 45.99 -33.05
CA GLU A 375 -32.62 44.65 -32.61
C GLU A 375 -31.43 43.65 -32.64
N TYR A 376 -30.20 44.16 -32.78
CA TYR A 376 -28.96 43.37 -32.73
C TYR A 376 -28.02 43.74 -31.56
N ASP A 377 -28.14 44.92 -30.96
CA ASP A 377 -27.32 45.37 -29.82
C ASP A 377 -27.87 44.93 -28.44
N ALA A 378 -28.84 44.02 -28.40
CA ALA A 378 -29.61 43.67 -27.19
C ALA A 378 -29.48 42.18 -26.79
N ALA A 379 -28.36 41.53 -27.13
CA ALA A 379 -28.18 40.08 -27.00
C ALA A 379 -26.78 39.63 -26.52
N ASP A 380 -26.02 40.49 -25.83
CA ASP A 380 -24.77 40.13 -25.15
C ASP A 380 -24.60 40.99 -23.88
N ASP A 381 -25.37 40.69 -22.82
CA ASP A 381 -25.11 41.21 -21.46
C ASP A 381 -25.68 40.26 -20.39
N ALA A 382 -24.82 39.44 -19.79
CA ALA A 382 -25.16 38.48 -18.74
C ALA A 382 -24.07 38.51 -17.66
N PRO A 383 -24.32 39.11 -16.48
CA PRO A 383 -23.24 39.40 -15.52
C PRO A 383 -22.77 38.15 -14.79
N THR A 384 -21.51 37.79 -14.99
CA THR A 384 -20.75 36.90 -14.10
C THR A 384 -20.20 37.70 -12.93
N ASP A 385 -20.89 37.69 -11.79
CA ASP A 385 -20.48 38.47 -10.62
C ASP A 385 -19.66 37.62 -9.63
N ALA A 386 -18.38 37.99 -9.44
CA ALA A 386 -17.45 37.34 -8.53
C ALA A 386 -16.34 38.32 -8.08
N ALA A 387 -16.56 39.00 -6.96
CA ALA A 387 -15.58 39.87 -6.32
C ALA A 387 -15.63 39.75 -4.79
N THR A 388 -14.52 40.09 -4.12
CA THR A 388 -14.26 39.79 -2.70
C THR A 388 -14.02 41.04 -1.84
N ALA A 389 -14.04 40.80 -0.52
CA ALA A 389 -13.27 41.47 0.55
C ALA A 389 -13.92 42.61 1.38
N ASP A 390 -13.83 42.36 2.70
CA ASP A 390 -13.55 43.26 3.84
C ASP A 390 -14.33 44.55 4.13
N GLY A 391 -14.57 44.80 5.45
CA GLY A 391 -14.52 46.18 5.95
C GLY A 391 -15.24 46.62 7.24
N ALA A 392 -15.15 45.91 8.38
CA ALA A 392 -15.35 46.48 9.74
C ALA A 392 -16.76 47.06 10.11
N SER A 393 -17.08 47.48 11.35
CA SER A 393 -16.86 46.90 12.70
C SER A 393 -17.67 47.65 13.78
N ALA A 394 -18.30 46.94 14.74
CA ALA A 394 -18.96 47.47 15.97
C ALA A 394 -20.20 48.39 15.71
N ASP A 395 -21.14 48.69 16.63
CA ASP A 395 -21.44 48.29 18.02
C ASP A 395 -22.94 48.66 18.31
N ALA A 396 -23.67 48.36 19.41
CA ALA A 396 -23.44 47.64 20.68
C ALA A 396 -24.80 47.20 21.31
N GLY A 397 -24.78 46.29 22.31
CA GLY A 397 -25.85 46.09 23.30
C GLY A 397 -27.00 45.11 22.94
N GLU A 398 -27.73 44.50 23.88
CA GLU A 398 -27.57 44.45 25.36
C GLU A 398 -28.34 43.23 25.96
N ALA A 399 -28.08 42.93 27.24
CA ALA A 399 -28.86 42.12 28.21
C ALA A 399 -28.77 40.58 28.22
N ALA A 400 -28.26 40.06 29.35
CA ALA A 400 -28.60 38.75 29.94
C ALA A 400 -29.60 38.94 31.11
N PRO A 401 -30.17 37.87 31.70
CA PRO A 401 -29.54 37.14 32.82
C PRO A 401 -29.47 35.61 32.56
N ALA A 402 -28.68 34.75 33.23
CA ALA A 402 -28.02 34.74 34.56
C ALA A 402 -28.83 34.14 35.73
N ASP A 403 -28.63 32.83 35.96
CA ASP A 403 -28.40 32.11 37.25
C ASP A 403 -28.06 30.63 36.86
N ALA A 404 -27.10 29.88 37.44
CA ALA A 404 -26.74 29.62 38.83
C ALA A 404 -27.72 28.65 39.55
N ALA A 405 -27.31 27.69 40.37
CA ALA A 405 -26.03 27.00 40.58
C ALA A 405 -26.29 25.72 41.45
N ASP A 406 -25.26 24.89 41.68
CA ASP A 406 -25.03 24.11 42.92
C ASP A 406 -26.06 23.02 43.37
N ASP A 407 -25.72 21.99 44.16
CA ASP A 407 -24.45 21.29 44.46
C ASP A 407 -24.80 19.95 45.20
N GLU A 408 -23.78 19.28 45.72
CA GLU A 408 -23.76 18.25 46.77
C GLU A 408 -23.99 16.78 46.38
N ALA A 409 -23.36 15.92 47.20
CA ALA A 409 -23.31 14.47 47.10
C ALA A 409 -23.72 13.87 48.46
N GLU A 410 -23.86 12.55 48.54
CA GLU A 410 -23.84 11.87 49.85
C GLU A 410 -23.15 10.50 49.79
N ASP A 411 -22.60 10.10 50.94
CA ASP A 411 -21.70 8.95 51.14
C ASP A 411 -22.33 7.93 52.11
N ALA A 412 -22.06 6.63 51.95
CA ALA A 412 -22.76 5.58 52.71
C ALA A 412 -21.96 4.27 52.90
N VAL A 413 -21.24 4.18 54.01
CA VAL A 413 -20.88 2.92 54.71
C VAL A 413 -22.03 2.50 55.66
N VAL A 414 -22.18 1.27 56.17
CA VAL A 414 -21.28 0.11 56.38
C VAL A 414 -22.04 -1.22 56.04
N THR A 415 -21.68 -2.48 56.34
CA THR A 415 -20.88 -3.09 57.44
C THR A 415 -20.32 -4.48 57.07
N SER A 416 -19.36 -4.93 57.89
CA SER A 416 -18.77 -6.27 58.08
C SER A 416 -19.62 -7.54 57.87
N ALA A 417 -18.93 -8.60 57.43
CA ALA A 417 -18.73 -9.83 58.23
C ALA A 417 -17.31 -10.38 57.99
#